data_AF-A0A060CBI5-F1
#
_entry.id   AF-A0A060CBI5-F1
#
_cell.length_a   1.000
_cell.length_b   1.000
_cell.length_c   1.000
_cell.angle_alpha   90.00
_cell.angle_beta   90.00
_cell.angle_gamma   90.00
#
_symmetry.space_group_name_H-M   'P 1'
#
loop_
_entity.id
_entity.type
_entity.pdbx_description
1 polymer ?
#
loop_
_entity_poly.entity_id
_entity_poly.type
_entity_poly.pdbx_seq_one_letter_code
_entity_poly.pdbx_strand_id
1 'polypeptide(L)'
;MGDWVADPRKLSGGITSLSDRIHAMGLEFGLWFEPEMVSIDSDLHRAHPEWMVGPPERALTPQRNQYVLDMTRPDVVDHLAGAMSRIISDARIDYIKWDMNRNIT
;
A
#
# COMPACT_ATOMS: atom_id res chain seq x y z
N MET A 1 -5.40 -4.34 2.43
CA MET A 1 -4.91 -3.29 1.52
C MET A 1 -5.10 -1.94 2.17
N GLY A 2 -4.16 -1.01 2.01
CA GLY A 2 -4.17 0.33 2.62
C GLY A 2 -3.10 0.53 3.69
N ASP A 3 -2.81 -0.49 4.50
CA ASP A 3 -1.84 -0.39 5.59
C ASP A 3 -0.42 -0.74 5.12
N TRP A 4 0.30 0.26 4.59
CA TRP A 4 1.68 0.11 4.10
C TRP A 4 2.70 0.11 5.23
N VAL A 5 2.70 -0.95 6.02
CA VAL A 5 3.68 -1.23 7.08
C VAL A 5 4.18 -2.67 6.98
N ALA A 6 5.46 -2.91 7.28
CA ALA A 6 6.00 -4.26 7.30
C ALA A 6 5.37 -5.09 8.43
N ASP A 7 4.94 -6.33 8.16
CA ASP A 7 4.44 -7.23 9.19
C ASP A 7 5.63 -7.88 9.93
N PRO A 8 5.92 -7.50 11.19
CA PRO A 8 7.08 -8.01 11.92
C PRO A 8 6.94 -9.49 12.28
N ARG A 9 5.72 -10.06 12.24
CA ARG A 9 5.51 -11.49 12.49
C ARG A 9 5.97 -12.33 11.30
N LYS A 10 5.87 -11.77 10.08
CA LYS A 10 6.34 -12.42 8.85
C LYS A 10 7.81 -12.10 8.57
N LEU A 11 8.21 -10.86 8.82
CA LEU A 11 9.55 -10.33 8.59
C LEU A 11 10.07 -9.73 9.89
N SER A 12 10.63 -10.54 10.78
CA SER A 12 11.09 -10.11 12.11
C SER A 12 12.18 -9.03 12.07
N GLY A 13 12.98 -8.96 11.01
CA GLY A 13 13.96 -7.89 10.76
C GLY A 13 13.44 -6.77 9.84
N GLY A 14 12.15 -6.74 9.53
CA GLY A 14 11.55 -5.82 8.57
C GLY A 14 11.98 -6.07 7.13
N ILE A 15 11.60 -5.15 6.24
CA ILE A 15 11.92 -5.22 4.81
C ILE A 15 13.42 -4.94 4.58
N THR A 16 14.02 -4.02 5.34
CA THR A 16 15.45 -3.69 5.25
C THR A 16 16.34 -4.90 5.45
N SER A 17 16.11 -5.70 6.51
CA SER A 17 16.91 -6.92 6.73
C SER A 17 16.79 -7.93 5.60
N LEU A 18 15.62 -8.02 4.96
CA LEU A 18 15.43 -8.90 3.81
C LEU A 18 16.20 -8.35 2.60
N SER A 19 16.08 -7.06 2.32
CA SER A 19 16.79 -6.39 1.23
C SER A 19 18.31 -6.54 1.36
N ASP A 20 18.88 -6.25 2.53
CA ASP A 20 20.32 -6.38 2.77
C ASP A 20 20.84 -7.80 2.51
N ARG A 21 20.06 -8.83 2.88
CA ARG A 21 20.40 -10.23 2.61
C ARG A 21 20.36 -10.56 1.12
N ILE A 22 19.40 -10.00 0.39
CA ILE A 22 19.27 -10.19 -1.07
C ILE A 22 20.45 -9.53 -1.79
N HIS A 23 20.80 -8.29 -1.40
CA HIS A 23 22.00 -7.61 -1.93
C HIS A 23 23.29 -8.35 -1.57
N ALA A 24 23.41 -8.92 -0.38
CA ALA A 24 24.57 -9.72 0.01
C ALA A 24 24.75 -10.99 -0.85
N MET A 25 23.69 -11.46 -1.52
CA MET A 25 23.76 -12.53 -2.51
C MET A 25 24.09 -12.04 -3.92
N GLY A 26 24.31 -10.73 -4.11
CA GLY A 26 24.58 -10.13 -5.41
C GLY A 26 23.35 -9.93 -6.30
N LEU A 27 22.15 -9.93 -5.71
CA LEU A 27 20.88 -9.75 -6.41
C LEU A 27 20.27 -8.38 -6.09
N GLU A 28 19.53 -7.82 -7.05
CA GLU A 28 18.69 -6.64 -6.84
C GLU A 28 17.41 -7.01 -6.07
N PHE A 29 16.91 -6.08 -5.26
CA PHE A 29 15.72 -6.27 -4.43
C PHE A 29 14.53 -5.51 -4.99
N GLY A 30 13.45 -6.24 -5.29
CA GLY A 30 12.19 -5.68 -5.77
C GLY A 30 11.04 -5.83 -4.78
N LEU A 31 10.11 -4.87 -4.79
CA LEU A 31 8.91 -4.91 -3.95
C LEU A 31 7.63 -4.61 -4.74
N TRP A 32 6.53 -5.23 -4.34
CA TRP A 32 5.20 -5.01 -4.91
C TRP A 32 4.39 -4.00 -4.08
N PHE A 33 3.69 -3.11 -4.76
CA PHE A 33 2.76 -2.14 -4.19
C PHE A 33 1.44 -2.13 -4.98
N GLU A 34 0.33 -1.85 -4.30
CA GLU A 34 -0.98 -1.57 -4.89
C GLU A 34 -1.64 -0.43 -4.09
N PRO A 35 -1.08 0.78 -4.17
CA PRO A 35 -1.35 1.84 -3.20
C PRO A 35 -2.74 2.46 -3.35
N GLU A 36 -3.36 2.32 -4.52
CA GLU A 36 -4.67 2.90 -4.84
C GLU A 36 -5.84 2.13 -4.19
N MET A 37 -5.57 1.06 -3.46
CA MET A 37 -6.61 0.17 -2.91
C MET A 37 -6.64 0.16 -1.39
N VAL A 38 -7.85 0.02 -0.85
CA VAL A 38 -8.11 -0.13 0.57
C VAL A 38 -9.07 -1.29 0.83
N SER A 39 -8.85 -2.01 1.93
CA SER A 39 -9.75 -3.05 2.43
C SER A 39 -10.61 -2.49 3.56
N ILE A 40 -11.87 -2.91 3.68
CA ILE A 40 -12.74 -2.50 4.82
C ILE A 40 -12.12 -2.93 6.16
N ASP A 41 -11.50 -4.11 6.19
CA ASP A 41 -10.68 -4.53 7.31
C ASP A 41 -9.24 -4.03 7.15
N SER A 42 -9.05 -2.72 7.32
CA SER A 42 -7.75 -2.05 7.42
C SER A 42 -7.80 -0.96 8.48
N ASP A 43 -6.65 -0.63 9.07
CA ASP A 43 -6.55 0.49 9.99
C ASP A 43 -6.81 1.82 9.26
N LEU A 44 -6.33 1.94 8.02
CA LEU A 44 -6.59 3.09 7.17
C LEU A 44 -8.08 3.36 6.98
N HIS A 45 -8.88 2.33 6.64
CA HIS A 45 -10.32 2.52 6.46
C HIS A 45 -11.03 2.83 7.78
N ARG A 46 -10.63 2.21 8.89
CA ARG A 46 -11.20 2.52 10.21
C ARG A 46 -10.97 3.97 10.62
N ALA A 47 -9.79 4.52 10.28
CA ALA A 47 -9.44 5.90 10.57
C ALA A 47 -10.07 6.91 9.59
N HIS A 48 -10.15 6.54 8.30
CA HIS A 48 -10.56 7.41 7.21
C HIS A 48 -11.56 6.71 6.27
N PRO A 49 -12.79 6.41 6.73
CA PRO A 49 -13.80 5.77 5.89
C PRO A 49 -14.20 6.63 4.67
N GLU A 50 -14.04 7.96 4.77
CA GLU A 50 -14.34 8.95 3.74
C GLU A 50 -13.32 9.01 2.58
N TRP A 51 -12.20 8.27 2.67
CA TRP A 51 -11.17 8.26 1.63
C TRP A 51 -11.48 7.31 0.47
N MET A 52 -12.59 6.57 0.50
CA MET A 52 -12.98 5.72 -0.63
C MET A 52 -13.69 6.50 -1.74
N VAL A 53 -13.43 6.14 -2.99
CA VAL A 53 -14.16 6.68 -4.15
C VAL A 53 -15.63 6.26 -4.09
N GLY A 54 -16.52 7.25 -4.08
CA GLY A 54 -17.94 7.08 -4.32
C GLY A 54 -18.82 8.03 -3.50
N PRO A 55 -20.13 8.11 -3.79
CA PRO A 55 -21.03 8.99 -3.07
C PRO A 55 -21.30 8.46 -1.65
N PRO A 56 -21.36 9.34 -0.62
CA PRO A 56 -21.51 8.93 0.78
C PRO A 56 -22.74 8.07 1.07
N GLU A 57 -23.81 8.27 0.29
CA GLU A 57 -25.13 7.67 0.54
C GLU A 57 -25.37 6.38 -0.24
N ARG A 58 -24.35 5.84 -0.92
CA ARG A 58 -24.48 4.61 -1.72
C ARG A 58 -23.54 3.53 -1.20
N ALA A 59 -24.06 2.31 -1.13
CA ALA A 59 -23.22 1.14 -0.94
C ALA A 59 -22.22 1.03 -2.11
N LEU A 60 -20.93 0.95 -1.77
CA LEU A 60 -19.87 0.75 -2.74
C LEU A 60 -19.80 -0.73 -3.11
N THR A 61 -19.55 -1.02 -4.39
CA THR A 61 -19.39 -2.41 -4.86
C THR A 61 -17.93 -2.83 -4.70
N PRO A 62 -17.62 -3.85 -3.87
CA PRO A 62 -16.27 -4.40 -3.81
C PRO A 62 -15.97 -5.21 -5.09
N GLN A 63 -14.71 -5.18 -5.51
CA GLN A 63 -14.14 -6.14 -6.45
C GLN A 63 -12.87 -6.67 -5.81
N ARG A 64 -12.66 -7.98 -5.83
CA ARG A 64 -11.54 -8.64 -5.14
C ARG A 64 -11.46 -8.29 -3.63
N ASN A 65 -12.62 -8.06 -3.01
CA ASN A 65 -12.78 -7.64 -1.61
C ASN A 65 -12.03 -6.33 -1.23
N GLN A 66 -11.84 -5.44 -2.20
CA GLN A 66 -11.19 -4.14 -1.99
C GLN A 66 -11.96 -3.00 -2.68
N TYR A 67 -11.65 -1.79 -2.25
CA TYR A 67 -12.22 -0.52 -2.68
C TYR A 67 -11.10 0.40 -3.16
N VAL A 68 -11.45 1.43 -3.93
CA VAL A 68 -10.49 2.38 -4.50
C VAL A 68 -10.39 3.59 -3.60
N LEU A 69 -9.17 4.03 -3.29
CA LEU A 69 -8.91 5.30 -2.60
C LEU A 69 -9.13 6.49 -3.55
N ASP A 70 -9.69 7.57 -3.03
CA ASP A 70 -9.95 8.79 -3.78
C ASP A 70 -8.68 9.62 -3.97
N MET A 71 -7.95 9.31 -5.05
CA MET A 71 -6.72 9.98 -5.45
C MET A 71 -6.92 11.44 -5.88
N THR A 72 -8.17 11.95 -5.94
CA THR A 72 -8.43 13.38 -6.15
C THR A 72 -8.17 14.21 -4.90
N ARG A 73 -8.09 13.55 -3.73
CA ARG A 73 -7.84 14.22 -2.46
C ARG A 73 -6.34 14.33 -2.18
N PRO A 74 -5.83 15.54 -1.88
CA PRO A 74 -4.42 15.73 -1.55
C PRO A 74 -3.96 14.95 -0.31
N ASP A 75 -4.82 14.82 0.70
CA ASP A 75 -4.49 14.10 1.95
C ASP A 75 -4.25 12.59 1.74
N VAL A 76 -5.02 11.97 0.83
CA VAL A 76 -4.79 10.58 0.38
C VAL A 76 -3.44 10.45 -0.31
N VAL A 77 -3.15 11.35 -1.27
CA VAL A 77 -1.89 11.32 -2.03
C VAL A 77 -0.69 11.51 -1.11
N ASP A 78 -0.73 12.49 -0.21
CA ASP A 78 0.35 12.79 0.74
C ASP A 78 0.58 11.61 1.71
N HIS A 79 -0.50 11.00 2.20
CA HIS A 79 -0.41 9.83 3.08
C HIS A 79 0.28 8.65 2.38
N LEU A 80 -0.19 8.29 1.17
CA LEU A 80 0.35 7.17 0.41
C LEU A 80 1.81 7.42 0.03
N ALA A 81 2.14 8.61 -0.47
CA ALA A 81 3.51 9.00 -0.79
C ALA A 81 4.41 8.88 0.44
N GLY A 82 4.00 9.45 1.59
CA GLY A 82 4.77 9.37 2.83
C GLY A 82 4.95 7.94 3.36
N ALA A 83 3.95 7.07 3.22
CA ALA A 83 4.06 5.66 3.62
C ALA A 83 5.02 4.87 2.69
N MET A 84 4.86 5.03 1.38
CA MET A 84 5.71 4.35 0.40
C MET A 84 7.15 4.84 0.44
N SER A 85 7.38 6.16 0.50
CA SER A 85 8.72 6.74 0.53
C SER A 85 9.55 6.25 1.72
N ARG A 86 8.93 6.04 2.89
CA ARG A 86 9.60 5.43 4.05
C ARG A 86 10.11 4.04 3.73
N ILE A 87 9.24 3.15 3.23
CA ILE A 87 9.63 1.78 2.87
C ILE A 87 10.73 1.76 1.79
N ILE A 88 10.58 2.58 0.74
CA ILE A 88 11.52 2.63 -0.38
C ILE A 88 12.90 3.12 0.09
N SER A 89 12.94 4.15 0.92
CA SER A 89 14.19 4.73 1.43
C SER A 89 14.88 3.79 2.41
N ASP A 90 14.13 3.16 3.31
CA ASP A 90 14.68 2.33 4.38
C ASP A 90 15.22 0.99 3.86
N ALA A 91 14.65 0.44 2.79
CA ALA A 91 14.92 -0.91 2.33
C ALA A 91 15.68 -0.99 1.00
N ARG A 92 16.30 0.10 0.52
CA ARG A 92 17.14 0.10 -0.70
C ARG A 92 16.50 -0.63 -1.87
N ILE A 93 15.28 -0.24 -2.23
CA ILE A 93 14.51 -0.93 -3.28
C ILE A 93 15.07 -0.55 -4.67
N ASP A 94 15.43 -1.54 -5.46
CA ASP A 94 15.96 -1.36 -6.83
C ASP A 94 14.84 -1.42 -7.88
N TYR A 95 13.77 -2.17 -7.59
CA TYR A 95 12.64 -2.37 -8.50
C TYR A 95 11.29 -2.28 -7.79
N ILE A 96 10.35 -1.58 -8.39
CA ILE A 96 8.97 -1.50 -7.90
C ILE A 96 8.05 -2.14 -8.92
N LYS A 97 7.26 -3.12 -8.47
CA LYS A 97 6.07 -3.58 -9.18
C LYS A 97 4.86 -2.81 -8.65
N TRP A 98 4.39 -1.83 -9.40
CA TRP A 98 3.15 -1.11 -9.11
C TRP A 98 1.97 -1.80 -9.75
N ASP A 99 0.92 -2.04 -8.97
CA ASP A 99 -0.26 -2.80 -9.38
C ASP A 99 -1.56 -2.09 -8.99
N MET A 100 -2.65 -2.47 -9.64
CA MET A 100 -3.97 -1.88 -9.48
C MET A 100 -5.02 -2.92 -9.93
N ASN A 101 -5.66 -3.62 -8.99
CA ASN A 101 -6.42 -4.83 -9.29
C ASN A 101 -7.95 -4.65 -9.40
N ARG A 102 -8.47 -3.43 -9.57
CA ARG A 102 -9.91 -3.22 -9.86
C ARG A 102 -10.20 -1.89 -10.56
N ASN A 103 -11.28 -1.85 -11.33
CA ASN A 103 -11.78 -0.60 -11.91
C ASN A 103 -12.55 0.25 -10.88
N ILE A 104 -12.69 1.55 -11.19
CA ILE A 104 -13.64 2.46 -10.53
C ILE A 104 -15.03 2.18 -11.11
N THR A 105 -16.05 2.04 -10.25
CA THR A 105 -17.42 1.63 -10.63
C THR A 105 -18.46 2.41 -9.86
#